data_AF-A0A0Q4XD19-F1
#
_entry.id   AF-A0A0Q4XD19-F1
#
_cell.length_a   1.000
_cell.length_b   1.000
_cell.length_c   1.000
_cell.angle_alpha   90.00
_cell.angle_beta   90.00
_cell.angle_gamma   90.00
#
_symmetry.space_group_name_H-M   'P 1'
#
loop_
_entity.id
_entity.type
_entity.pdbx_description
1 polymer ?
#
loop_
_entity_poly.entity_id
_entity_poly.type
_entity_poly.pdbx_seq_one_letter_code
_entity_poly.pdbx_strand_id
1 'polypeptide(L)'
;MSAAKADGCSTADDHNIDDAATRLLTEPSKRLSLAQAIHAHRKARAALDAAAKNTDTVAMRRAGTVLSPTTLKQLEQTYETASDAEQYASDMVVHYRPTDATEAALQLRYLADEPHAIDQDEICTVLRNVADVLYALPNAALELSSRSSIPTPSPASSDLAETCDWAVKHVVWINNECSGKCWGDERFNVEIAKHSAIWERAIAEPASSLSDLAAKARLFGEDWERHNPDDGSRDGLDRMMASILRDVAALEKAPLPLVDELLNAWGEWTKTCTNGSNSDDEESWKRNADIRDSLIDRAAALRATRENAPAKAIAQAWLEYVAVWHADTPREGYGIAGRLCLDIHDAVAGLTESRLISGRASKPMPGPPDFDIAGMEIRQLEGLHDVVQFVRELCSAVGCQPRCSNEKQEVQPAGEFVAWIADACDRLADAIHSEALSRPDCADDPRLTRLSILARFIVENDDANQRAAFVRDLSAVA
;
A
#
# COMPACT_ATOMS: atom_id res chain seq x y z
N MET A 1 5.08 7.31 83.91
CA MET A 1 5.72 8.05 82.80
C MET A 1 5.71 7.15 81.58
N SER A 2 5.38 7.74 80.44
CA SER A 2 4.97 7.12 79.17
C SER A 2 5.87 5.96 78.69
N ALA A 3 5.27 4.82 78.31
CA ALA A 3 5.65 4.01 77.14
C ALA A 3 4.79 2.74 77.02
N ALA A 4 4.50 2.38 75.76
CA ALA A 4 4.02 1.09 75.24
C ALA A 4 2.52 0.76 75.34
N LYS A 5 1.79 1.13 74.27
CA LYS A 5 0.85 0.23 73.61
C LYS A 5 0.99 0.41 72.09
N ALA A 6 1.39 -0.67 71.43
CA ALA A 6 1.37 -0.81 69.99
C ALA A 6 -0.01 -1.33 69.57
N ASP A 7 -0.69 -0.58 68.71
CA ASP A 7 -1.80 -1.08 67.91
C ASP A 7 -1.25 -1.57 66.58
N GLY A 8 -1.53 -2.83 66.26
CA GLY A 8 -1.34 -3.37 64.91
C GLY A 8 -2.49 -2.93 64.02
N CYS A 9 -2.17 -2.27 62.90
CA CYS A 9 -3.07 -2.15 61.76
C CYS A 9 -2.29 -2.61 60.52
N SER A 10 -2.83 -3.64 59.88
CA SER A 10 -2.32 -4.35 58.71
C SER A 10 -2.40 -3.47 57.46
N THR A 11 -1.26 -3.17 56.84
CA THR A 11 -1.18 -2.67 55.46
C THR A 11 -1.08 -3.87 54.51
N ALA A 12 -2.20 -4.27 53.95
CA ALA A 12 -2.27 -5.09 52.75
C ALA A 12 -3.37 -4.48 51.88
N ASP A 13 -2.99 -3.97 50.70
CA ASP A 13 -3.79 -4.01 49.45
C ASP A 13 -3.35 -3.05 48.32
N ASP A 14 -2.19 -2.39 48.40
CA ASP A 14 -1.71 -1.53 47.27
C ASP A 14 -0.80 -2.24 46.25
N HIS A 15 -0.46 -3.52 46.43
CA HIS A 15 0.38 -4.28 45.47
C HIS A 15 -0.40 -5.24 44.56
N ASN A 16 -1.73 -5.27 44.66
CA ASN A 16 -2.56 -6.21 43.90
C ASN A 16 -3.16 -5.60 42.62
N ILE A 17 -3.14 -4.27 42.48
CA ILE A 17 -3.72 -3.57 41.33
C ILE A 17 -2.76 -3.59 40.13
N ASP A 18 -1.46 -3.37 40.35
CA ASP A 18 -0.45 -3.37 39.28
C ASP A 18 -0.20 -4.77 38.67
N ASP A 19 -0.31 -5.84 39.48
CA ASP A 19 -0.14 -7.22 39.01
C ASP A 19 -1.36 -7.70 38.22
N ALA A 20 -2.55 -7.19 38.53
CA ALA A 20 -3.78 -7.45 37.78
C ALA A 20 -3.78 -6.72 36.42
N ALA A 21 -3.33 -5.45 36.38
CA ALA A 21 -3.20 -4.66 35.16
C ALA A 21 -2.19 -5.28 34.18
N THR A 22 -1.05 -5.73 34.68
CA THR A 22 -0.01 -6.39 33.86
C THR A 22 -0.51 -7.71 33.26
N ARG A 23 -1.26 -8.53 34.02
CA ARG A 23 -1.85 -9.79 33.54
C ARG A 23 -3.01 -9.60 32.55
N LEU A 24 -3.70 -8.47 32.59
CA LEU A 24 -4.74 -8.11 31.61
C LEU A 24 -4.13 -7.74 30.25
N LEU A 25 -2.90 -7.20 30.25
CA LEU A 25 -2.21 -6.76 29.04
C LEU A 25 -1.48 -7.89 28.29
N THR A 26 -1.13 -9.01 28.93
CA THR A 26 -0.39 -10.09 28.25
C THR A 26 -1.26 -11.11 27.52
N GLU A 27 -2.59 -11.09 27.71
CA GLU A 27 -3.50 -12.08 27.12
C GLU A 27 -4.33 -11.47 25.96
N PRO A 28 -4.15 -11.95 24.71
CA PRO A 28 -4.86 -11.43 23.53
C PRO A 28 -6.40 -11.48 23.65
N SER A 29 -6.94 -12.46 24.37
CA SER A 29 -8.38 -12.62 24.61
C SER A 29 -8.97 -11.48 25.46
N LYS A 30 -8.20 -10.96 26.43
CA LYS A 30 -8.61 -9.85 27.29
C LYS A 30 -8.54 -8.51 26.55
N ARG A 31 -7.56 -8.33 25.65
CA ARG A 31 -7.47 -7.16 24.74
C ARG A 31 -8.68 -7.07 23.81
N LEU A 32 -9.12 -8.21 23.26
CA LEU A 32 -10.32 -8.28 22.42
C LEU A 32 -11.59 -7.95 23.22
N SER A 33 -11.68 -8.43 24.46
CA SER A 33 -12.81 -8.13 25.35
C SER A 33 -12.91 -6.64 25.71
N LEU A 34 -11.77 -5.96 25.89
CA LEU A 34 -11.73 -4.52 26.16
C LEU A 34 -12.18 -3.71 24.92
N ALA A 35 -11.69 -4.07 23.73
CA ALA A 35 -12.10 -3.44 22.49
C ALA A 35 -13.61 -3.61 22.21
N GLN A 36 -14.17 -4.78 22.52
CA GLN A 36 -15.61 -5.05 22.43
C GLN A 36 -16.42 -4.23 23.43
N ALA A 37 -15.93 -4.05 24.66
CA ALA A 37 -16.57 -3.21 25.67
C ALA A 37 -16.59 -1.72 25.25
N ILE A 38 -15.48 -1.20 24.74
CA ILE A 38 -15.39 0.18 24.20
C ILE A 38 -16.36 0.37 23.03
N HIS A 39 -16.44 -0.60 22.10
CA HIS A 39 -17.39 -0.55 20.99
C HIS A 39 -18.86 -0.56 21.46
N ALA A 40 -19.19 -1.39 22.45
CA ALA A 40 -20.53 -1.44 23.04
C ALA A 40 -20.91 -0.11 23.72
N HIS A 41 -19.96 0.53 24.42
CA HIS A 41 -20.17 1.84 25.03
C HIS A 41 -20.49 2.92 24.01
N ARG A 42 -19.68 3.01 22.95
CA ARG A 42 -19.87 3.98 21.85
C ARG A 42 -21.25 3.83 21.21
N LYS A 43 -21.72 2.59 21.03
CA LYS A 43 -23.07 2.31 20.52
C LYS A 43 -24.17 2.74 21.49
N ALA A 44 -23.99 2.56 22.79
CA ALA A 44 -24.93 2.99 23.82
C ALA A 44 -25.01 4.52 23.92
N ARG A 45 -23.86 5.22 23.87
CA ARG A 45 -23.78 6.69 23.89
C ARG A 45 -24.44 7.33 22.68
N ALA A 46 -24.17 6.82 21.47
CA ALA A 46 -24.85 7.27 20.26
C ALA A 46 -26.38 7.08 20.32
N ALA A 47 -26.85 5.98 20.93
CA ALA A 47 -28.28 5.74 21.12
C ALA A 47 -28.91 6.71 22.15
N LEU A 48 -28.20 7.02 23.24
CA LEU A 48 -28.63 8.02 24.23
C LEU A 48 -28.67 9.44 23.65
N ASP A 49 -27.66 9.84 22.87
CA ASP A 49 -27.63 11.13 22.20
C ASP A 49 -28.75 11.27 21.16
N ALA A 50 -29.04 10.19 20.42
CA ALA A 50 -30.17 10.14 19.49
C ALA A 50 -31.53 10.21 20.22
N ALA A 51 -31.65 9.61 21.40
CA ALA A 51 -32.83 9.73 22.25
C ALA A 51 -32.99 11.15 22.81
N ALA A 52 -31.91 11.76 23.29
CA ALA A 52 -31.88 13.12 23.83
C ALA A 52 -32.19 14.20 22.77
N LYS A 53 -31.76 13.99 21.52
CA LYS A 53 -32.12 14.87 20.38
C LYS A 53 -33.59 14.74 19.97
N ASN A 54 -34.24 13.62 20.29
CA ASN A 54 -35.67 13.39 19.99
C ASN A 54 -36.63 13.80 21.12
N THR A 55 -36.11 14.29 22.25
CA THR A 55 -36.91 14.77 23.40
C THR A 55 -37.49 16.18 23.23
N ASP A 56 -37.46 16.76 22.03
CA ASP A 56 -38.17 18.01 21.78
C ASP A 56 -39.70 17.75 21.68
N THR A 57 -40.36 18.07 22.79
CA THR A 57 -41.69 17.59 23.20
C THR A 57 -42.84 18.21 22.42
N VAL A 58 -43.34 17.53 21.38
CA VAL A 58 -44.80 17.43 21.04
C VAL A 58 -45.11 16.12 20.30
N ALA A 59 -44.18 15.57 19.51
CA ALA A 59 -44.46 14.44 18.61
C ALA A 59 -44.54 13.06 19.30
N MET A 60 -43.76 12.81 20.36
CA MET A 60 -43.68 11.46 20.95
C MET A 60 -44.93 11.02 21.73
N ARG A 61 -45.77 11.92 22.26
CA ARG A 61 -47.06 11.51 22.87
C ARG A 61 -48.05 10.90 21.87
N ARG A 62 -47.83 11.09 20.56
CA ARG A 62 -48.67 10.48 19.50
C ARG A 62 -48.12 9.16 18.95
N ALA A 63 -46.88 8.78 19.26
CA ALA A 63 -46.21 7.63 18.60
C ALA A 63 -45.97 6.39 19.48
N GLY A 64 -46.43 6.37 20.74
CA GLY A 64 -46.56 5.12 21.52
C GLY A 64 -45.28 4.32 21.78
N THR A 65 -44.09 4.93 21.68
CA THR A 65 -42.81 4.26 21.92
C THR A 65 -42.07 4.97 23.04
N VAL A 66 -42.38 4.59 24.28
CA VAL A 66 -41.64 5.01 25.47
C VAL A 66 -40.76 3.84 25.89
N LEU A 67 -39.45 4.05 25.95
CA LEU A 67 -38.52 3.07 26.53
C LEU A 67 -38.94 2.81 27.98
N SER A 68 -38.98 1.54 28.38
CA SER A 68 -39.37 1.21 29.76
C SER A 68 -38.35 1.81 30.75
N PRO A 69 -38.78 2.26 31.94
CA PRO A 69 -37.86 2.78 32.96
C PRO A 69 -36.71 1.81 33.29
N THR A 70 -36.96 0.51 33.18
CA THR A 70 -35.94 -0.54 33.37
C THR A 70 -34.86 -0.51 32.29
N THR A 71 -35.25 -0.32 31.02
CA THR A 71 -34.32 -0.21 29.90
C THR A 71 -33.46 1.05 29.99
N LEU A 72 -34.05 2.15 30.46
CA LEU A 72 -33.33 3.41 30.68
C LEU A 72 -32.27 3.23 31.79
N LYS A 73 -32.64 2.59 32.90
CA LYS A 73 -31.73 2.34 34.03
C LYS A 73 -30.59 1.36 33.68
N GLN A 74 -30.87 0.37 32.82
CA GLN A 74 -29.84 -0.53 32.29
C GLN A 74 -28.86 0.19 31.35
N LEU A 75 -29.33 1.14 30.55
CA LEU A 75 -28.47 1.97 29.71
C LEU A 75 -27.61 2.92 30.54
N GLU A 76 -28.16 3.53 31.59
CA GLU A 76 -27.41 4.38 32.54
C GLU A 76 -26.30 3.58 33.24
N GLN A 77 -26.60 2.38 33.75
CA GLN A 77 -25.59 1.54 34.42
C GLN A 77 -24.52 1.03 33.45
N THR A 78 -24.89 0.74 32.19
CA THR A 78 -23.93 0.37 31.14
C THR A 78 -23.05 1.57 30.74
N TYR A 79 -23.60 2.78 30.79
CA TYR A 79 -22.88 4.01 30.52
C TYR A 79 -21.84 4.31 31.61
N GLU A 80 -22.22 4.23 32.90
CA GLU A 80 -21.30 4.44 34.03
C GLU A 80 -20.12 3.46 34.01
N THR A 81 -20.41 2.16 33.90
CA THR A 81 -19.38 1.10 33.92
C THR A 81 -18.36 1.25 32.78
N ALA A 82 -18.80 1.78 31.64
CA ALA A 82 -17.93 1.94 30.49
C ALA A 82 -17.31 3.33 30.37
N SER A 83 -17.86 4.36 31.02
CA SER A 83 -17.18 5.63 31.27
C SER A 83 -15.95 5.43 32.15
N ASP A 84 -16.05 4.59 33.18
CA ASP A 84 -14.91 4.22 34.03
C ASP A 84 -13.84 3.44 33.24
N ALA A 85 -14.26 2.59 32.30
CA ALA A 85 -13.34 1.87 31.41
C ALA A 85 -12.68 2.77 30.35
N GLU A 86 -13.37 3.82 29.88
CA GLU A 86 -12.85 4.82 28.95
C GLU A 86 -11.84 5.75 29.65
N GLN A 87 -12.14 6.20 30.87
CA GLN A 87 -11.20 6.96 31.70
C GLN A 87 -9.94 6.13 31.99
N TYR A 88 -10.10 4.85 32.34
CA TYR A 88 -8.99 3.93 32.55
C TYR A 88 -8.16 3.70 31.27
N ALA A 89 -8.80 3.58 30.11
CA ALA A 89 -8.11 3.45 28.82
C ALA A 89 -7.36 4.74 28.43
N SER A 90 -7.94 5.91 28.71
CA SER A 90 -7.31 7.22 28.48
C SER A 90 -6.07 7.39 29.36
N ASP A 91 -6.16 7.09 30.66
CA ASP A 91 -5.04 7.17 31.60
C ASP A 91 -3.92 6.17 31.24
N MET A 92 -4.28 5.01 30.67
CA MET A 92 -3.32 4.04 30.13
C MET A 92 -2.57 4.55 28.89
N VAL A 93 -3.22 5.25 27.96
CA VAL A 93 -2.58 5.74 26.73
C VAL A 93 -1.53 6.82 27.02
N VAL A 94 -1.76 7.67 28.02
CA VAL A 94 -0.87 8.78 28.41
C VAL A 94 0.46 8.30 29.03
N HIS A 95 0.47 7.14 29.68
CA HIS A 95 1.64 6.63 30.41
C HIS A 95 2.34 5.44 29.75
N TYR A 96 1.86 4.97 28.59
CA TYR A 96 2.40 3.79 27.92
C TYR A 96 3.44 4.13 26.85
N ARG A 97 4.65 3.57 26.97
CA ARG A 97 5.68 3.60 25.91
C ARG A 97 5.55 2.37 25.01
N PRO A 98 5.37 2.53 23.68
CA PRO A 98 5.34 1.40 22.77
C PRO A 98 6.70 0.70 22.75
N THR A 99 6.68 -0.62 22.72
CA THR A 99 7.89 -1.47 22.77
C THR A 99 8.40 -1.89 21.39
N ASP A 100 7.56 -1.76 20.35
CA ASP A 100 7.93 -2.02 18.97
C ASP A 100 7.21 -1.10 17.96
N ALA A 101 7.63 -1.17 16.69
CA ALA A 101 7.11 -0.32 15.62
C ALA A 101 5.64 -0.61 15.26
N THR A 102 5.16 -1.84 15.46
CA THR A 102 3.77 -2.23 15.20
C THR A 102 2.84 -1.62 16.24
N GLU A 103 3.28 -1.63 17.50
CA GLU A 103 2.57 -1.04 18.63
C GLU A 103 2.52 0.48 18.55
N ALA A 104 3.63 1.13 18.16
CA ALA A 104 3.66 2.56 17.88
C ALA A 104 2.70 2.94 16.74
N ALA A 105 2.67 2.16 15.65
CA ALA A 105 1.76 2.37 14.53
C ALA A 105 0.27 2.20 14.92
N LEU A 106 -0.04 1.26 15.82
CA LEU A 106 -1.40 1.06 16.34
C LEU A 106 -1.83 2.20 17.27
N GLN A 107 -0.96 2.70 18.14
CA GLN A 107 -1.24 3.90 18.94
C GLN A 107 -1.49 5.12 18.06
N LEU A 108 -0.68 5.30 17.02
CA LEU A 108 -0.84 6.39 16.06
C LEU A 108 -2.17 6.33 15.30
N ARG A 109 -2.57 5.13 14.88
CA ARG A 109 -3.84 4.91 14.21
C ARG A 109 -5.03 5.20 15.13
N TYR A 110 -4.94 4.78 16.40
CA TYR A 110 -5.93 5.10 17.43
C TYR A 110 -6.09 6.63 17.61
N LEU A 111 -4.98 7.37 17.58
CA LEU A 111 -4.99 8.82 17.74
C LEU A 111 -5.50 9.57 16.49
N ALA A 112 -5.28 9.01 15.29
CA ALA A 112 -5.80 9.57 14.05
C ALA A 112 -7.33 9.48 13.94
N ASP A 113 -7.95 8.48 14.59
CA ASP A 113 -9.40 8.24 14.54
C ASP A 113 -10.21 9.15 15.49
N GLU A 114 -9.58 9.84 16.46
CA GLU A 114 -10.26 10.78 17.40
C GLU A 114 -9.56 12.15 17.54
N PRO A 115 -9.58 13.02 16.50
CA PRO A 115 -8.79 14.26 16.44
C PRO A 115 -9.21 15.36 17.43
N HIS A 116 -10.34 15.21 18.13
CA HIS A 116 -10.90 16.25 19.01
C HIS A 116 -10.58 16.05 20.49
N ALA A 117 -10.07 14.88 20.89
CA ALA A 117 -9.89 14.51 22.30
C ALA A 117 -8.45 14.66 22.82
N ILE A 118 -7.47 14.86 21.92
CA ILE A 118 -6.05 14.71 22.23
C ILE A 118 -5.43 16.07 22.58
N ASP A 119 -4.65 16.20 23.64
CA ASP A 119 -3.93 17.45 23.98
C ASP A 119 -2.64 17.60 23.12
N GLN A 120 -2.17 18.84 22.93
CA GLN A 120 -0.93 19.13 22.20
C GLN A 120 0.28 18.38 22.79
N ASP A 121 0.32 18.17 24.10
CA ASP A 121 1.37 17.41 24.78
C ASP A 121 1.35 15.90 24.44
N GLU A 122 0.17 15.32 24.19
CA GLU A 122 0.03 13.92 23.77
C GLU A 122 0.52 13.73 22.34
N ILE A 123 0.19 14.65 21.42
CA ILE A 123 0.71 14.64 20.04
C ILE A 123 2.25 14.74 20.06
N CYS A 124 2.79 15.65 20.87
CA CYS A 124 4.25 15.81 20.99
C CYS A 124 4.93 14.56 21.57
N THR A 125 4.30 13.88 22.52
CA THR A 125 4.80 12.64 23.12
C THR A 125 4.81 11.49 22.12
N VAL A 126 3.75 11.38 21.34
CA VAL A 126 3.60 10.36 20.30
C VAL A 126 4.60 10.58 19.17
N LEU A 127 4.75 11.82 18.69
CA LEU A 127 5.76 12.16 17.69
C LEU A 127 7.19 11.90 18.21
N ARG A 128 7.44 12.13 19.50
CA ARG A 128 8.72 11.79 20.14
C ARG A 128 8.95 10.28 20.18
N ASN A 129 7.94 9.49 20.53
CA ASN A 129 8.03 8.03 20.52
C ASN A 129 8.25 7.48 19.09
N VAL A 130 7.63 8.08 18.07
CA VAL A 130 7.87 7.74 16.67
C VAL A 130 9.31 8.05 16.26
N ALA A 131 9.83 9.21 16.66
CA ALA A 131 11.23 9.55 16.45
C ALA A 131 12.14 8.50 17.13
N ASP A 132 11.89 8.18 18.40
CA ASP A 132 12.67 7.17 19.14
C ASP A 132 12.62 5.78 18.49
N VAL A 133 11.48 5.37 17.92
CA VAL A 133 11.34 4.12 17.15
C VAL A 133 12.15 4.19 15.85
N LEU A 134 12.09 5.32 15.12
CA LEU A 134 12.91 5.53 13.91
C LEU A 134 14.41 5.41 14.22
N TYR A 135 14.84 5.91 15.38
CA TYR A 135 16.22 5.78 15.85
C TYR A 135 16.59 4.33 16.24
N ALA A 136 15.61 3.47 16.55
CA ALA A 136 15.82 2.09 17.00
C ALA A 136 15.66 1.02 15.89
N LEU A 137 15.05 1.36 14.75
CA LEU A 137 14.75 0.47 13.61
C LEU A 137 15.92 -0.37 13.05
N PRO A 138 17.18 0.10 13.01
CA PRO A 138 18.29 -0.70 12.45
C PRO A 138 18.43 -2.09 13.08
N ASN A 139 18.05 -2.22 14.36
CA ASN A 139 18.15 -3.49 15.08
C ASN A 139 16.97 -4.45 14.80
N ALA A 140 15.79 -3.93 14.48
CA ALA A 140 14.58 -4.74 14.26
C ALA A 140 14.49 -5.31 12.83
N ALA A 141 15.02 -4.59 11.83
CA ALA A 141 15.02 -5.01 10.43
C ALA A 141 15.90 -6.26 10.15
N LEU A 142 16.88 -6.54 11.02
CA LEU A 142 17.74 -7.73 10.95
C LEU A 142 16.96 -9.05 11.13
N GLU A 143 15.85 -9.05 11.87
CA GLU A 143 15.15 -10.29 12.24
C GLU A 143 14.12 -10.76 11.19
N LEU A 144 13.54 -9.83 10.42
CA LEU A 144 12.44 -10.11 9.47
C LEU A 144 12.91 -10.58 8.08
N SER A 145 14.17 -10.31 7.70
CA SER A 145 14.73 -10.62 6.37
C SER A 145 14.92 -12.11 6.06
N SER A 146 14.61 -13.03 6.98
CA SER A 146 14.92 -14.47 6.82
C SER A 146 13.90 -15.29 6.01
N ARG A 147 12.81 -14.71 5.48
CA ARG A 147 11.73 -15.46 4.82
C ARG A 147 11.23 -14.77 3.54
N SER A 148 11.17 -15.52 2.43
CA SER A 148 10.52 -15.20 1.14
C SER A 148 11.41 -14.66 0.02
N SER A 149 11.28 -15.23 -1.18
CA SER A 149 11.84 -14.75 -2.45
C SER A 149 10.89 -15.15 -3.59
N ILE A 150 10.47 -14.21 -4.43
CA ILE A 150 9.66 -14.43 -5.64
C ILE A 150 10.39 -13.73 -6.82
N PRO A 151 10.50 -14.34 -8.01
CA PRO A 151 11.23 -13.77 -9.14
C PRO A 151 10.39 -12.89 -10.09
N THR A 152 11.04 -11.93 -10.75
CA THR A 152 10.46 -10.90 -11.67
C THR A 152 10.61 -11.31 -13.15
N PRO A 153 9.59 -11.12 -14.03
CA PRO A 153 9.62 -11.60 -15.43
C PRO A 153 10.15 -10.61 -16.48
N SER A 154 10.67 -11.16 -17.59
CA SER A 154 11.22 -10.48 -18.78
C SER A 154 10.18 -10.38 -19.94
N PRO A 155 10.23 -9.35 -20.83
CA PRO A 155 9.19 -9.07 -21.83
C PRO A 155 9.26 -9.84 -23.17
N ALA A 156 10.21 -10.74 -23.37
CA ALA A 156 10.23 -11.58 -24.58
C ALA A 156 9.17 -12.70 -24.49
N SER A 157 8.39 -12.89 -25.55
CA SER A 157 7.51 -14.06 -25.70
C SER A 157 8.34 -15.32 -25.49
N SER A 158 7.96 -16.14 -24.52
CA SER A 158 8.65 -17.39 -24.23
C SER A 158 8.48 -18.38 -25.39
N ASP A 159 9.52 -19.19 -25.63
CA ASP A 159 9.52 -20.24 -26.66
C ASP A 159 8.32 -21.20 -26.50
N LEU A 160 7.91 -21.47 -25.27
CA LEU A 160 6.75 -22.31 -24.96
C LEU A 160 5.43 -21.63 -25.37
N ALA A 161 5.27 -20.33 -25.15
CA ALA A 161 4.08 -19.59 -25.59
C ALA A 161 3.97 -19.57 -27.12
N GLU A 162 5.07 -19.31 -27.83
CA GLU A 162 5.10 -19.34 -29.30
C GLU A 162 4.75 -20.73 -29.86
N THR A 163 5.28 -21.78 -29.23
CA THR A 163 5.03 -23.17 -29.63
C THR A 163 3.55 -23.55 -29.43
N CYS A 164 2.94 -23.17 -28.30
CA CYS A 164 1.53 -23.41 -28.04
C CYS A 164 0.62 -22.66 -29.04
N ASP A 165 0.91 -21.39 -29.32
CA ASP A 165 0.14 -20.59 -30.28
C ASP A 165 0.29 -21.11 -31.72
N TRP A 166 1.46 -21.66 -32.08
CA TRP A 166 1.64 -22.36 -33.35
C TRP A 166 0.74 -23.60 -33.42
N ALA A 167 0.67 -24.42 -32.36
CA ALA A 167 -0.14 -25.64 -32.34
C ALA A 167 -1.63 -25.35 -32.54
N VAL A 168 -2.16 -24.31 -31.87
CA VAL A 168 -3.55 -23.85 -32.06
C VAL A 168 -3.82 -23.50 -33.53
N LYS A 169 -2.95 -22.70 -34.15
CA LYS A 169 -3.09 -22.32 -35.57
C LYS A 169 -2.95 -23.54 -36.50
N HIS A 170 -2.00 -24.43 -36.19
CA HIS A 170 -1.69 -25.59 -36.99
C HIS A 170 -2.87 -26.57 -37.03
N VAL A 171 -3.54 -26.79 -35.90
CA VAL A 171 -4.63 -27.75 -35.83
C VAL A 171 -5.91 -27.24 -36.52
N VAL A 172 -6.15 -25.91 -36.49
CA VAL A 172 -7.19 -25.27 -37.33
C VAL A 172 -6.87 -25.46 -38.82
N TRP A 173 -5.60 -25.32 -39.22
CA TRP A 173 -5.15 -25.58 -40.59
C TRP A 173 -5.35 -27.04 -41.01
N ILE A 174 -4.97 -28.01 -40.17
CA ILE A 174 -5.19 -29.45 -40.42
C ILE A 174 -6.66 -29.70 -40.75
N ASN A 175 -7.60 -29.20 -39.94
CA ASN A 175 -9.04 -29.42 -40.12
C ASN A 175 -9.58 -28.84 -41.43
N ASN A 176 -9.14 -27.63 -41.79
CA ASN A 176 -9.55 -26.98 -43.03
C ASN A 176 -9.02 -27.72 -44.27
N GLU A 177 -7.80 -28.26 -44.18
CA GLU A 177 -7.14 -28.88 -45.33
C GLU A 177 -7.46 -30.36 -45.49
N CYS A 178 -7.62 -31.11 -44.40
CA CYS A 178 -7.91 -32.53 -44.43
C CYS A 178 -9.31 -32.79 -45.04
N SER A 179 -10.26 -31.92 -44.74
CA SER A 179 -11.62 -31.96 -45.28
C SER A 179 -11.70 -31.54 -46.75
N GLY A 180 -10.88 -30.57 -47.17
CA GLY A 180 -10.91 -30.01 -48.53
C GLY A 180 -10.09 -30.76 -49.58
N LYS A 181 -8.99 -31.44 -49.19
CA LYS A 181 -8.01 -32.01 -50.14
C LYS A 181 -7.91 -33.54 -50.11
N CYS A 182 -8.82 -34.23 -49.42
CA CYS A 182 -8.81 -35.69 -49.27
C CYS A 182 -7.43 -36.21 -48.85
N TRP A 183 -6.90 -35.70 -47.73
CA TRP A 183 -5.63 -36.19 -47.22
C TRP A 183 -5.72 -37.69 -46.97
N GLY A 184 -4.69 -38.43 -47.39
CA GLY A 184 -4.53 -39.81 -46.95
C GLY A 184 -4.17 -39.88 -45.46
N ASP A 185 -4.58 -40.96 -44.80
CA ASP A 185 -4.38 -41.20 -43.37
C ASP A 185 -2.92 -40.98 -42.92
N GLU A 186 -1.95 -41.40 -43.74
CA GLU A 186 -0.53 -41.23 -43.49
C GLU A 186 -0.15 -39.76 -43.23
N ARG A 187 -0.63 -38.85 -44.09
CA ARG A 187 -0.34 -37.41 -43.96
C ARG A 187 -1.05 -36.81 -42.75
N PHE A 188 -2.31 -37.19 -42.52
CA PHE A 188 -3.06 -36.72 -41.37
C PHE A 188 -2.36 -37.11 -40.06
N ASN A 189 -1.92 -38.37 -39.95
CA ASN A 189 -1.19 -38.87 -38.79
C ASN A 189 0.12 -38.12 -38.55
N VAL A 190 0.89 -37.82 -39.61
CA VAL A 190 2.14 -37.05 -39.49
C VAL A 190 1.91 -35.63 -38.96
N GLU A 191 0.88 -34.93 -39.44
CA GLU A 191 0.60 -33.56 -38.97
C GLU A 191 0.00 -33.55 -37.55
N ILE A 192 -0.88 -34.51 -37.23
CA ILE A 192 -1.40 -34.67 -35.87
C ILE A 192 -0.29 -35.00 -34.87
N ALA A 193 0.69 -35.83 -35.26
CA ALA A 193 1.83 -36.13 -34.39
C ALA A 193 2.65 -34.88 -34.00
N LYS A 194 2.76 -33.88 -34.89
CA LYS A 194 3.42 -32.60 -34.56
C LYS A 194 2.63 -31.81 -33.51
N HIS A 195 1.30 -31.78 -33.62
CA HIS A 195 0.44 -31.16 -32.62
C HIS A 195 0.52 -31.90 -31.27
N SER A 196 0.48 -33.24 -31.28
CA SER A 196 0.62 -34.06 -30.07
C SER A 196 1.95 -33.85 -29.35
N ALA A 197 3.06 -33.73 -30.08
CA ALA A 197 4.37 -33.46 -29.47
C ALA A 197 4.40 -32.11 -28.70
N ILE A 198 3.71 -31.10 -29.21
CA ILE A 198 3.60 -29.79 -28.52
C ILE A 198 2.72 -29.89 -27.28
N TRP A 199 1.66 -30.69 -27.34
CA TRP A 199 0.81 -30.99 -26.18
C TRP A 199 1.59 -31.67 -25.06
N GLU A 200 2.36 -32.70 -25.39
CA GLU A 200 3.24 -33.39 -24.44
C GLU A 200 4.25 -32.42 -23.81
N ARG A 201 4.83 -31.54 -24.62
CA ARG A 201 5.72 -30.48 -24.15
C ARG A 201 5.03 -29.48 -23.21
N ALA A 202 3.85 -29.00 -23.57
CA ALA A 202 3.07 -28.06 -22.77
C ALA A 202 2.64 -28.63 -21.42
N ILE A 203 2.43 -29.94 -21.34
CA ILE A 203 2.17 -30.66 -20.08
C ILE A 203 3.45 -30.80 -19.25
N ALA A 204 4.57 -31.12 -19.89
CA ALA A 204 5.83 -31.42 -19.20
C ALA A 204 6.55 -30.18 -18.64
N GLU A 205 6.55 -29.07 -19.38
CA GLU A 205 7.24 -27.83 -18.99
C GLU A 205 6.30 -26.97 -18.12
N PRO A 206 6.64 -26.55 -16.90
CA PRO A 206 5.81 -25.62 -16.14
C PRO A 206 5.76 -24.23 -16.80
N ALA A 207 4.65 -23.49 -16.63
CA ALA A 207 4.55 -22.12 -17.13
C ALA A 207 5.48 -21.20 -16.32
N SER A 208 6.37 -20.46 -17.00
CA SER A 208 7.33 -19.55 -16.38
C SER A 208 6.87 -18.08 -16.38
N SER A 209 5.84 -17.78 -17.17
CA SER A 209 5.27 -16.45 -17.34
C SER A 209 3.74 -16.48 -17.49
N LEU A 210 3.09 -15.32 -17.40
CA LEU A 210 1.66 -15.18 -17.69
C LEU A 210 1.35 -15.51 -19.17
N SER A 211 2.29 -15.20 -20.07
CA SER A 211 2.18 -15.53 -21.50
C SER A 211 2.18 -17.04 -21.74
N ASP A 212 3.07 -17.78 -21.08
CA ASP A 212 3.06 -19.26 -21.11
C ASP A 212 1.72 -19.83 -20.66
N LEU A 213 1.20 -19.32 -19.53
CA LEU A 213 -0.05 -19.79 -18.96
C LEU A 213 -1.24 -19.50 -19.89
N ALA A 214 -1.28 -18.31 -20.49
CA ALA A 214 -2.32 -17.91 -21.43
C ALA A 214 -2.25 -18.73 -22.73
N ALA A 215 -1.06 -18.98 -23.28
CA ALA A 215 -0.87 -19.78 -24.48
C ALA A 215 -1.27 -21.25 -24.28
N LYS A 216 -0.94 -21.83 -23.12
CA LYS A 216 -1.43 -23.16 -22.73
C LYS A 216 -2.94 -23.21 -22.55
N ALA A 217 -3.53 -22.19 -21.94
CA ALA A 217 -4.97 -22.12 -21.76
C ALA A 217 -5.71 -22.06 -23.11
N ARG A 218 -5.15 -21.35 -24.11
CA ARG A 218 -5.64 -21.36 -25.49
C ARG A 218 -5.51 -22.74 -26.14
N LEU A 219 -4.34 -23.38 -26.02
CA LEU A 219 -4.11 -24.73 -26.55
C LEU A 219 -5.12 -25.73 -25.98
N PHE A 220 -5.32 -25.71 -24.66
CA PHE A 220 -6.27 -26.59 -23.97
C PHE A 220 -7.71 -26.27 -24.33
N GLY A 221 -8.08 -24.99 -24.40
CA GLY A 221 -9.42 -24.57 -24.78
C GLY A 221 -9.82 -25.01 -26.19
N GLU A 222 -8.92 -24.87 -27.17
CA GLU A 222 -9.17 -25.27 -28.56
C GLU A 222 -9.39 -26.78 -28.70
N ASP A 223 -8.57 -27.60 -28.03
CA ASP A 223 -8.72 -29.06 -28.05
C ASP A 223 -10.01 -29.48 -27.33
N TRP A 224 -10.31 -28.85 -26.20
CA TRP A 224 -11.50 -29.10 -25.42
C TRP A 224 -12.79 -28.82 -26.20
N GLU A 225 -12.88 -27.65 -26.85
CA GLU A 225 -14.05 -27.27 -27.65
C GLU A 225 -14.27 -28.21 -28.82
N ARG A 226 -13.19 -28.81 -29.34
CA ARG A 226 -13.23 -29.71 -30.49
C ARG A 226 -13.61 -31.14 -30.14
N HIS A 227 -13.12 -31.67 -29.02
CA HIS A 227 -13.41 -33.04 -28.59
C HIS A 227 -14.73 -33.17 -27.81
N ASN A 228 -15.24 -32.06 -27.26
CA ASN A 228 -16.55 -32.00 -26.63
C ASN A 228 -17.45 -31.01 -27.38
N PRO A 229 -17.78 -31.24 -28.66
CA PRO A 229 -18.77 -30.41 -29.34
C PRO A 229 -20.10 -30.50 -28.57
N ASP A 230 -20.87 -29.42 -28.57
CA ASP A 230 -22.08 -29.14 -27.77
C ASP A 230 -23.21 -30.19 -27.98
N ASP A 231 -22.97 -31.45 -27.64
CA ASP A 231 -23.87 -32.59 -27.81
C ASP A 231 -24.99 -32.63 -26.74
N GLY A 232 -25.09 -31.57 -25.94
CA GLY A 232 -26.03 -31.43 -24.84
C GLY A 232 -25.61 -32.18 -23.57
N SER A 233 -24.47 -32.89 -23.57
CA SER A 233 -23.98 -33.65 -22.41
C SER A 233 -22.97 -32.92 -21.54
N ARG A 234 -22.47 -31.74 -21.98
CA ARG A 234 -21.52 -30.93 -21.20
C ARG A 234 -22.04 -30.71 -19.78
N ASP A 235 -21.38 -31.36 -18.84
CA ASP A 235 -21.71 -31.19 -17.43
C ASP A 235 -21.34 -29.78 -16.96
N GLY A 236 -21.69 -29.45 -15.72
CA GLY A 236 -21.37 -28.13 -15.17
C GLY A 236 -19.86 -27.89 -15.04
N LEU A 237 -19.07 -28.96 -14.90
CA LEU A 237 -17.61 -28.91 -14.70
C LEU A 237 -16.90 -28.55 -16.01
N ASP A 238 -17.33 -29.14 -17.12
CA ASP A 238 -16.79 -28.90 -18.45
C ASP A 238 -16.96 -27.43 -18.89
N ARG A 239 -18.12 -26.85 -18.58
CA ARG A 239 -18.41 -25.43 -18.84
C ARG A 239 -17.60 -24.51 -17.95
N MET A 240 -17.41 -24.88 -16.69
CA MET A 240 -16.58 -24.11 -15.74
C MET A 240 -15.12 -24.13 -16.19
N MET A 241 -14.59 -25.28 -16.60
CA MET A 241 -13.21 -25.41 -17.07
C MET A 241 -12.95 -24.58 -18.32
N ALA A 242 -13.84 -24.64 -19.32
CA ALA A 242 -13.75 -23.80 -20.51
C ALA A 242 -13.83 -22.30 -20.17
N SER A 243 -14.63 -21.90 -19.18
CA SER A 243 -14.69 -20.51 -18.70
C SER A 243 -13.36 -20.08 -18.08
N ILE A 244 -12.80 -20.89 -17.17
CA ILE A 244 -11.52 -20.59 -16.51
C ILE A 244 -10.39 -20.47 -17.53
N LEU A 245 -10.34 -21.35 -18.52
CA LEU A 245 -9.31 -21.30 -19.57
C LEU A 245 -9.43 -20.04 -20.43
N ARG A 246 -10.65 -19.59 -20.75
CA ARG A 246 -10.87 -18.32 -21.45
C ARG A 246 -10.45 -17.12 -20.61
N ASP A 247 -10.79 -17.12 -19.33
CA ASP A 247 -10.41 -16.03 -18.42
C ASP A 247 -8.89 -15.94 -18.28
N VAL A 248 -8.21 -17.08 -18.11
CA VAL A 248 -6.74 -17.16 -18.05
C VAL A 248 -6.09 -16.70 -19.36
N ALA A 249 -6.63 -17.08 -20.51
CA ALA A 249 -6.14 -16.61 -21.81
C ALA A 249 -6.36 -15.11 -22.02
N ALA A 250 -7.41 -14.54 -21.41
CA ALA A 250 -7.71 -13.12 -21.46
C ALA A 250 -6.79 -12.28 -20.55
N LEU A 251 -6.17 -12.87 -19.52
CA LEU A 251 -5.24 -12.16 -18.64
C LEU A 251 -4.02 -11.58 -19.37
N GLU A 252 -3.53 -12.25 -20.43
CA GLU A 252 -2.44 -11.75 -21.26
C GLU A 252 -2.86 -10.57 -22.16
N LYS A 253 -4.14 -10.56 -22.56
CA LYS A 253 -4.73 -9.50 -23.40
C LYS A 253 -5.46 -8.45 -22.59
N ALA A 254 -5.41 -8.54 -21.26
CA ALA A 254 -5.92 -7.48 -20.42
C ALA A 254 -5.21 -6.20 -20.91
N PRO A 255 -5.98 -5.19 -21.37
CA PRO A 255 -5.37 -3.95 -21.83
C PRO A 255 -4.42 -3.46 -20.73
N LEU A 256 -3.37 -2.74 -21.12
CA LEU A 256 -2.52 -2.00 -20.19
C LEU A 256 -3.41 -1.50 -19.05
N PRO A 257 -3.09 -1.79 -17.77
CA PRO A 257 -4.00 -1.48 -16.68
C PRO A 257 -4.45 -0.04 -16.87
N LEU A 258 -5.76 0.22 -16.89
CA LEU A 258 -6.36 1.49 -17.35
C LEU A 258 -5.66 2.76 -16.81
N VAL A 259 -5.01 2.63 -15.65
CA VAL A 259 -4.00 3.53 -15.09
C VAL A 259 -2.97 4.00 -16.13
N ASP A 260 -2.25 3.10 -16.79
CA ASP A 260 -1.21 3.41 -17.77
C ASP A 260 -1.80 4.09 -19.00
N GLU A 261 -2.98 3.66 -19.46
CA GLU A 261 -3.69 4.33 -20.56
C GLU A 261 -4.04 5.77 -20.19
N LEU A 262 -4.54 6.01 -18.97
CA LEU A 262 -4.84 7.34 -18.44
C LEU A 262 -3.58 8.20 -18.34
N LEU A 263 -2.50 7.69 -17.75
CA LEU A 263 -1.25 8.44 -17.58
C LEU A 263 -0.60 8.80 -18.92
N ASN A 264 -0.55 7.85 -19.86
CA ASN A 264 -0.01 8.09 -21.20
C ASN A 264 -0.86 9.12 -21.96
N ALA A 265 -2.18 9.01 -21.93
CA ALA A 265 -3.06 9.98 -22.57
C ALA A 265 -2.95 11.37 -21.93
N TRP A 266 -2.71 11.45 -20.61
CA TRP A 266 -2.49 12.73 -19.92
C TRP A 266 -1.17 13.37 -20.35
N GLY A 267 -0.12 12.57 -20.54
CA GLY A 267 1.15 13.04 -21.10
C GLY A 267 1.00 13.61 -22.50
N GLU A 268 0.31 12.90 -23.40
CA GLU A 268 0.07 13.38 -24.77
C GLU A 268 -0.80 14.65 -24.80
N TRP A 269 -1.86 14.70 -23.99
CA TRP A 269 -2.69 15.90 -23.86
C TRP A 269 -1.85 17.10 -23.38
N THR A 270 -0.95 16.89 -22.42
CA THR A 270 -0.07 17.94 -21.89
C THR A 270 0.85 18.49 -22.97
N LYS A 271 1.48 17.63 -23.78
CA LYS A 271 2.33 18.04 -24.90
C LYS A 271 1.56 18.92 -25.90
N THR A 272 0.30 18.58 -26.18
CA THR A 272 -0.56 19.40 -27.05
C THR A 272 -0.84 20.77 -26.45
N CYS A 273 -1.06 20.85 -25.14
CA CYS A 273 -1.29 22.13 -24.46
C CYS A 273 -0.04 23.02 -24.42
N THR A 274 1.16 22.45 -24.34
CA THR A 274 2.41 23.24 -24.22
C THR A 274 2.95 23.75 -25.56
N ASN A 275 2.61 23.13 -26.70
CA ASN A 275 3.25 23.41 -27.99
C ASN A 275 2.73 24.65 -28.74
N GLY A 276 1.74 25.37 -28.19
CA GLY A 276 1.36 26.73 -28.64
C GLY A 276 0.73 26.83 -30.04
N SER A 277 -0.59 26.76 -30.09
CA SER A 277 -1.51 27.34 -31.10
C SER A 277 -0.98 27.58 -32.53
N ASN A 278 -0.54 26.55 -33.23
CA ASN A 278 -0.68 26.51 -34.68
C ASN A 278 -2.08 25.99 -35.04
N SER A 279 -2.67 26.43 -36.15
CA SER A 279 -4.03 26.03 -36.54
C SER A 279 -4.22 24.52 -36.75
N ASP A 280 -3.13 23.77 -36.96
CA ASP A 280 -3.14 22.31 -37.01
C ASP A 280 -3.38 21.66 -35.62
N ASP A 281 -3.35 22.46 -34.55
CA ASP A 281 -3.52 22.01 -33.17
C ASP A 281 -4.99 21.80 -32.79
N GLU A 282 -5.97 22.37 -33.51
CA GLU A 282 -7.39 22.24 -33.13
C GLU A 282 -7.90 20.81 -33.29
N GLU A 283 -7.54 20.13 -34.39
CA GLU A 283 -7.89 18.71 -34.57
C GLU A 283 -7.16 17.80 -33.58
N SER A 284 -5.88 18.09 -33.30
CA SER A 284 -5.11 17.32 -32.32
C SER A 284 -5.66 17.49 -30.90
N TRP A 285 -6.05 18.72 -30.55
CA TRP A 285 -6.65 19.03 -29.25
C TRP A 285 -8.00 18.31 -29.10
N LYS A 286 -8.86 18.38 -30.11
CA LYS A 286 -10.15 17.69 -30.09
C LYS A 286 -9.98 16.18 -29.96
N ARG A 287 -9.06 15.58 -30.73
CA ARG A 287 -8.75 14.15 -30.62
C ARG A 287 -8.30 13.76 -29.22
N ASN A 288 -7.41 14.54 -28.60
CA ASN A 288 -6.91 14.26 -27.25
C ASN A 288 -7.99 14.48 -26.18
N ALA A 289 -8.89 15.44 -26.37
CA ALA A 289 -10.07 15.61 -25.51
C ALA A 289 -11.03 14.41 -25.62
N ASP A 290 -11.31 13.93 -26.83
CA ASP A 290 -12.17 12.75 -27.06
C ASP A 290 -11.56 11.48 -26.43
N ILE A 291 -10.25 11.28 -26.55
CA ILE A 291 -9.52 10.17 -25.90
C ILE A 291 -9.63 10.26 -24.38
N ARG A 292 -9.37 11.44 -23.81
CA ARG A 292 -9.47 11.70 -22.36
C ARG A 292 -10.88 11.35 -21.87
N ASP A 293 -11.92 11.89 -22.50
CA ASP A 293 -13.30 11.69 -22.07
C ASP A 293 -13.70 10.21 -22.14
N SER A 294 -13.28 9.50 -23.21
CA SER A 294 -13.49 8.06 -23.33
C SER A 294 -12.81 7.24 -22.22
N LEU A 295 -11.58 7.60 -21.83
CA LEU A 295 -10.85 6.92 -20.75
C LEU A 295 -11.45 7.20 -19.37
N ILE A 296 -11.90 8.43 -19.13
CA ILE A 296 -12.60 8.81 -17.90
C ILE A 296 -13.92 8.03 -17.79
N ASP A 297 -14.70 7.92 -18.86
CA ASP A 297 -15.95 7.15 -18.88
C ASP A 297 -15.70 5.66 -18.59
N ARG A 298 -14.64 5.09 -19.18
CA ARG A 298 -14.21 3.71 -18.88
C ARG A 298 -13.84 3.55 -17.42
N ALA A 299 -13.10 4.48 -16.83
CA ALA A 299 -12.71 4.43 -15.42
C ALA A 299 -13.93 4.58 -14.50
N ALA A 300 -14.85 5.48 -14.83
CA ALA A 300 -16.11 5.68 -14.10
C ALA A 300 -16.97 4.41 -14.10
N ALA A 301 -17.03 3.70 -15.23
CA ALA A 301 -17.77 2.45 -15.40
C ALA A 301 -17.18 1.25 -14.62
N LEU A 302 -15.92 1.31 -14.18
CA LEU A 302 -15.34 0.25 -13.35
C LEU A 302 -16.12 0.08 -12.04
N ARG A 303 -16.17 -1.14 -11.52
CA ARG A 303 -16.70 -1.39 -10.17
C ARG A 303 -15.75 -0.77 -9.14
N ALA A 304 -16.29 -0.19 -8.07
CA ALA A 304 -15.49 0.36 -6.96
C ALA A 304 -14.88 -0.77 -6.10
N THR A 305 -13.82 -1.39 -6.62
CA THR A 305 -12.99 -2.39 -5.93
C THR A 305 -11.61 -1.80 -5.65
N ARG A 306 -10.84 -2.43 -4.75
CA ARG A 306 -9.47 -2.00 -4.43
C ARG A 306 -8.55 -2.01 -5.66
N GLU A 307 -8.73 -2.99 -6.53
CA GLU A 307 -7.97 -3.15 -7.78
C GLU A 307 -8.24 -2.00 -8.78
N ASN A 308 -9.49 -1.51 -8.84
CA ASN A 308 -9.89 -0.43 -9.77
C ASN A 308 -9.73 0.98 -9.17
N ALA A 309 -9.43 1.09 -7.88
CA ALA A 309 -9.33 2.37 -7.18
C ALA A 309 -8.28 3.31 -7.80
N PRO A 310 -7.07 2.85 -8.21
CA PRO A 310 -6.09 3.73 -8.83
C PRO A 310 -6.57 4.37 -10.14
N ALA A 311 -7.19 3.59 -11.04
CA ALA A 311 -7.69 4.11 -12.31
C ALA A 311 -8.80 5.16 -12.09
N LYS A 312 -9.72 4.90 -11.15
CA LYS A 312 -10.76 5.88 -10.78
C LYS A 312 -10.17 7.16 -10.18
N ALA A 313 -9.18 7.03 -9.31
CA ALA A 313 -8.52 8.17 -8.68
C ALA A 313 -7.80 9.04 -9.70
N ILE A 314 -7.05 8.45 -10.64
CA ILE A 314 -6.36 9.19 -11.70
C ILE A 314 -7.35 9.87 -12.64
N ALA A 315 -8.42 9.18 -13.05
CA ALA A 315 -9.46 9.78 -13.90
C ALA A 315 -10.15 10.98 -13.21
N GLN A 316 -10.45 10.85 -11.91
CA GLN A 316 -11.01 11.95 -11.11
C GLN A 316 -10.03 13.12 -10.98
N ALA A 317 -8.75 12.84 -10.70
CA ALA A 317 -7.71 13.87 -10.64
C ALA A 317 -7.56 14.61 -11.97
N TRP A 318 -7.64 13.90 -13.10
CA TRP A 318 -7.56 14.54 -14.42
C TRP A 318 -8.78 15.45 -14.71
N LEU A 319 -9.99 15.03 -14.34
CA LEU A 319 -11.18 15.88 -14.41
C LEU A 319 -11.01 17.16 -13.60
N GLU A 320 -10.56 17.03 -12.35
CA GLU A 320 -10.34 18.17 -11.46
C GLU A 320 -9.23 19.08 -11.98
N TYR A 321 -8.14 18.51 -12.49
CA TYR A 321 -7.08 19.27 -13.14
C TYR A 321 -7.63 20.17 -14.25
N VAL A 322 -8.36 19.60 -15.19
CA VAL A 322 -8.92 20.35 -16.33
C VAL A 322 -9.92 21.42 -15.87
N ALA A 323 -10.69 21.15 -14.82
CA ALA A 323 -11.68 22.10 -14.31
C ALA A 323 -11.06 23.29 -13.56
N VAL A 324 -9.95 23.06 -12.84
CA VAL A 324 -9.37 24.04 -11.91
C VAL A 324 -8.11 24.71 -12.49
N TRP A 325 -7.44 24.08 -13.47
CA TRP A 325 -6.17 24.58 -13.98
C TRP A 325 -6.29 25.94 -14.67
N HIS A 326 -5.39 26.84 -14.28
CA HIS A 326 -5.28 28.21 -14.76
C HIS A 326 -3.78 28.51 -14.82
N ALA A 327 -3.27 28.84 -16.01
CA ALA A 327 -1.83 29.03 -16.25
C ALA A 327 -1.17 30.04 -15.29
N ASP A 328 -1.92 31.03 -14.81
CA ASP A 328 -1.43 32.11 -13.95
C ASP A 328 -1.57 31.85 -12.44
N THR A 329 -2.23 30.75 -12.04
CA THR A 329 -2.42 30.46 -10.61
C THR A 329 -1.20 29.70 -10.08
N PRO A 330 -0.52 30.21 -9.04
CA PRO A 330 0.61 29.49 -8.44
C PRO A 330 0.10 28.22 -7.75
N ARG A 331 0.97 27.21 -7.61
CA ARG A 331 0.63 25.91 -7.00
C ARG A 331 -0.05 26.06 -5.63
N GLU A 332 0.38 27.03 -4.82
CA GLU A 332 -0.17 27.30 -3.49
C GLU A 332 -1.62 27.83 -3.53
N GLY A 333 -2.03 28.41 -4.66
CA GLY A 333 -3.40 28.90 -4.88
C GLY A 333 -4.43 27.79 -5.06
N TYR A 334 -3.99 26.54 -5.24
CA TYR A 334 -4.85 25.38 -5.35
C TYR A 334 -5.08 24.71 -3.99
N GLY A 335 -6.29 24.17 -3.79
CA GLY A 335 -6.57 23.25 -2.67
C GLY A 335 -5.75 21.96 -2.77
N ILE A 336 -5.81 21.11 -1.73
CA ILE A 336 -5.03 19.86 -1.66
C ILE A 336 -5.21 18.98 -2.91
N ALA A 337 -6.45 18.79 -3.37
CA ALA A 337 -6.74 18.00 -4.56
C ALA A 337 -6.13 18.62 -5.83
N GLY A 338 -6.28 19.93 -6.02
CA GLY A 338 -5.68 20.65 -7.14
C GLY A 338 -4.14 20.61 -7.13
N ARG A 339 -3.51 20.64 -5.95
CA ARG A 339 -2.06 20.48 -5.81
C ARG A 339 -1.60 19.07 -6.17
N LEU A 340 -2.30 18.03 -5.72
CA LEU A 340 -2.02 16.65 -6.13
C LEU A 340 -2.16 16.47 -7.64
N CYS A 341 -3.18 17.08 -8.25
CA CYS A 341 -3.37 17.06 -9.70
C CYS A 341 -2.21 17.73 -10.44
N LEU A 342 -1.69 18.85 -9.92
CA LEU A 342 -0.49 19.51 -10.46
C LEU A 342 0.75 18.63 -10.30
N ASP A 343 0.92 17.94 -9.19
CA ASP A 343 2.08 17.06 -8.97
C ASP A 343 2.04 15.86 -9.92
N ILE A 344 0.86 15.26 -10.14
CA ILE A 344 0.66 14.21 -11.16
C ILE A 344 0.96 14.77 -12.55
N HIS A 345 0.47 15.97 -12.87
CA HIS A 345 0.73 16.61 -14.15
C HIS A 345 2.23 16.87 -14.37
N ASP A 346 2.93 17.45 -13.39
CA ASP A 346 4.36 17.73 -13.45
C ASP A 346 5.17 16.41 -13.57
N ALA A 347 4.75 15.32 -12.92
CA ALA A 347 5.36 14.01 -13.07
C ALA A 347 5.16 13.42 -14.48
N VAL A 348 3.92 13.42 -14.97
CA VAL A 348 3.56 12.89 -16.30
C VAL A 348 4.20 13.72 -17.43
N ALA A 349 4.36 15.02 -17.22
CA ALA A 349 5.02 15.92 -18.15
C ALA A 349 6.56 15.87 -18.09
N GLY A 350 7.14 15.18 -17.10
CA GLY A 350 8.59 15.15 -16.86
C GLY A 350 9.16 16.49 -16.37
N LEU A 351 8.37 17.31 -15.67
CA LEU A 351 8.73 18.64 -15.17
C LEU A 351 9.23 18.65 -13.71
N THR A 352 9.24 17.49 -13.05
CA THR A 352 9.45 17.35 -11.60
C THR A 352 10.85 17.75 -11.12
N GLU A 353 11.88 17.66 -11.97
CA GLU A 353 13.26 17.96 -11.59
C GLU A 353 13.56 19.46 -11.38
N SER A 354 12.74 20.38 -11.92
CA SER A 354 13.08 21.82 -11.91
C SER A 354 12.46 22.63 -10.77
N ARG A 355 11.47 22.12 -10.02
CA ARG A 355 10.69 22.94 -9.06
C ARG A 355 10.95 22.66 -7.58
N LEU A 356 11.50 21.50 -7.23
CA LEU A 356 11.67 21.10 -5.82
C LEU A 356 12.79 21.88 -5.06
N ILE A 357 13.60 22.69 -5.73
CA ILE A 357 14.81 23.30 -5.11
C ILE A 357 14.59 24.75 -4.62
N SER A 358 13.46 25.41 -4.91
CA SER A 358 13.27 26.84 -4.57
C SER A 358 12.33 27.10 -3.38
N GLY A 359 12.66 26.57 -2.20
CA GLY A 359 11.95 26.83 -0.95
C GLY A 359 12.72 27.74 0.02
N ARG A 360 12.06 28.79 0.53
CA ARG A 360 12.54 29.80 1.50
C ARG A 360 13.29 29.18 2.69
N ALA A 361 14.51 29.65 2.96
CA ALA A 361 15.34 29.20 4.07
C ALA A 361 14.70 29.53 5.45
N SER A 362 14.02 28.56 6.05
CA SER A 362 13.79 28.50 7.48
C SER A 362 15.13 28.23 8.21
N LYS A 363 15.20 28.53 9.52
CA LYS A 363 16.38 28.20 10.33
C LYS A 363 16.79 26.74 10.07
N PRO A 364 18.09 26.43 9.90
CA PRO A 364 18.53 25.06 9.65
C PRO A 364 18.12 24.22 10.86
N MET A 365 17.06 23.43 10.69
CA MET A 365 16.79 22.33 11.58
C MET A 365 17.95 21.33 11.47
N PRO A 366 18.27 20.58 12.53
CA PRO A 366 19.28 19.54 12.46
C PRO A 366 19.00 18.64 11.25
N GLY A 367 20.07 18.26 10.53
CA GLY A 367 19.94 17.29 9.46
C GLY A 367 19.36 15.97 9.99
N PRO A 368 18.75 15.15 9.11
CA PRO A 368 18.40 13.80 9.49
C PRO A 368 19.65 13.09 10.05
N PRO A 369 19.49 12.18 11.03
CA PRO A 369 20.62 11.42 11.54
C PRO A 369 21.31 10.65 10.41
N ASP A 370 22.64 10.57 10.45
CA ASP A 370 23.42 9.80 9.50
C ASP A 370 23.11 8.31 9.69
N PHE A 371 22.27 7.76 8.81
CA PHE A 371 22.03 6.33 8.71
C PHE A 371 23.14 5.70 7.86
N ASP A 372 23.76 4.61 8.33
CA ASP A 372 24.66 3.79 7.51
C ASP A 372 23.83 2.89 6.56
N ILE A 373 23.22 3.51 5.55
CA ILE A 373 22.36 2.86 4.55
C ILE A 373 23.22 1.91 3.68
N ALA A 374 24.47 2.29 3.39
CA ALA A 374 25.43 1.47 2.66
C ALA A 374 25.76 0.14 3.38
N GLY A 375 25.70 0.14 4.72
CA GLY A 375 25.83 -1.02 5.58
C GLY A 375 24.71 -2.07 5.45
N MET A 376 23.50 -1.67 5.07
CA MET A 376 22.30 -2.51 5.15
C MET A 376 22.20 -3.53 4.01
N GLU A 377 21.61 -4.70 4.23
CA GLU A 377 21.22 -5.66 3.17
C GLU A 377 20.00 -5.13 2.38
N ILE A 378 19.78 -5.57 1.13
CA ILE A 378 18.69 -5.03 0.26
C ILE A 378 17.30 -5.16 0.90
N ARG A 379 17.02 -6.27 1.58
CA ARG A 379 15.76 -6.48 2.31
C ARG A 379 15.59 -5.54 3.50
N GLN A 380 16.69 -5.16 4.13
CA GLN A 380 16.67 -4.17 5.21
C GLN A 380 16.42 -2.77 4.66
N LEU A 381 16.95 -2.46 3.46
CA LEU A 381 16.65 -1.22 2.74
C LEU A 381 15.16 -1.15 2.37
N GLU A 382 14.59 -2.22 1.83
CA GLU A 382 13.14 -2.32 1.56
C GLU A 382 12.32 -2.11 2.83
N GLY A 383 12.64 -2.83 3.91
CA GLY A 383 11.93 -2.68 5.19
C GLY A 383 12.07 -1.28 5.79
N LEU A 384 13.24 -0.66 5.69
CA LEU A 384 13.44 0.72 6.13
C LEU A 384 12.64 1.69 5.26
N HIS A 385 12.62 1.51 3.95
CA HIS A 385 11.85 2.33 3.02
C HIS A 385 10.35 2.30 3.37
N ASP A 386 9.78 1.11 3.62
CA ASP A 386 8.37 0.97 3.98
C ASP A 386 8.01 1.73 5.27
N VAL A 387 8.87 1.63 6.29
CA VAL A 387 8.64 2.36 7.56
C VAL A 387 8.77 3.86 7.37
N VAL A 388 9.75 4.31 6.58
CA VAL A 388 9.95 5.73 6.27
C VAL A 388 8.77 6.30 5.49
N GLN A 389 8.23 5.57 4.50
CA GLN A 389 7.01 5.97 3.80
C GLN A 389 5.81 6.03 4.73
N PHE A 390 5.65 5.04 5.63
CA PHE A 390 4.56 5.05 6.59
C PHE A 390 4.62 6.28 7.51
N VAL A 391 5.79 6.60 8.07
CA VAL A 391 5.96 7.79 8.91
C VAL A 391 5.70 9.06 8.12
N ARG A 392 6.15 9.14 6.87
CA ARG A 392 5.88 10.27 5.98
C ARG A 392 4.39 10.47 5.76
N GLU A 393 3.65 9.41 5.41
CA GLU A 393 2.19 9.46 5.23
C GLU A 393 1.48 9.93 6.49
N LEU A 394 1.90 9.41 7.64
CA LEU A 394 1.39 9.83 8.94
C LEU A 394 1.67 11.31 9.21
N CYS A 395 2.89 11.79 8.96
CA CYS A 395 3.23 13.21 9.10
C CYS A 395 2.37 14.07 8.16
N SER A 396 2.12 13.63 6.94
CA SER A 396 1.21 14.32 6.02
C SER A 396 -0.21 14.43 6.60
N ALA A 397 -0.74 13.33 7.14
CA ALA A 397 -2.07 13.30 7.77
C ALA A 397 -2.14 14.21 9.02
N VAL A 398 -1.12 14.18 9.88
CA VAL A 398 -1.02 15.03 11.07
C VAL A 398 -0.85 16.51 10.68
N GLY A 399 -0.13 16.79 9.60
CA GLY A 399 0.07 18.14 9.07
C GLY A 399 -1.23 18.83 8.65
N CYS A 400 -2.26 18.05 8.32
CA CYS A 400 -3.58 18.55 7.97
C CYS A 400 -4.46 18.92 9.18
N GLN A 401 -4.01 18.64 10.40
CA GLN A 401 -4.79 18.94 11.60
C GLN A 401 -4.86 20.45 11.86
N PRO A 402 -5.99 21.00 12.38
CA PRO A 402 -6.14 22.42 12.69
C PRO A 402 -5.10 23.01 13.66
N ARG A 403 -4.33 22.18 14.35
CA ARG A 403 -3.25 22.59 15.26
C ARG A 403 -1.92 22.80 14.53
N CYS A 404 -1.77 22.23 13.34
CA CYS A 404 -0.60 22.36 12.48
C CYS A 404 -0.71 23.58 11.55
N SER A 405 -1.91 24.10 11.32
CA SER A 405 -2.17 25.32 10.54
C SER A 405 -3.29 26.14 11.16
N ASN A 406 -3.13 27.46 11.27
CA ASN A 406 -4.23 28.32 11.74
C ASN A 406 -5.32 28.54 10.67
N GLU A 407 -6.38 29.27 11.00
CA GLU A 407 -7.48 29.60 10.07
C GLU A 407 -7.03 30.33 8.79
N LYS A 408 -5.86 30.98 8.82
CA LYS A 408 -5.24 31.65 7.67
C LYS A 408 -4.33 30.73 6.86
N GLN A 409 -4.32 29.43 7.18
CA GLN A 409 -3.40 28.42 6.63
C GLN A 409 -1.92 28.73 6.88
N GLU A 410 -1.59 29.59 7.86
CA GLU A 410 -0.22 29.78 8.29
C GLU A 410 0.20 28.58 9.14
N VAL A 411 1.28 27.93 8.73
CA VAL A 411 1.86 26.78 9.40
C VAL A 411 2.26 27.19 10.82
N GLN A 412 1.71 26.49 11.81
CA GLN A 412 2.07 26.67 13.22
C GLN A 412 3.36 25.90 13.54
N PRO A 413 4.06 26.17 14.66
CA PRO A 413 5.30 25.45 15.01
C PRO A 413 5.17 23.91 14.99
N ALA A 414 4.00 23.37 15.38
CA ALA A 414 3.72 21.94 15.28
C ALA A 414 3.67 21.47 13.81
N GLY A 415 3.07 22.25 12.92
CA GLY A 415 3.07 21.98 11.48
C GLY A 415 4.46 22.11 10.86
N GLU A 416 5.27 23.07 11.30
CA GLU A 416 6.67 23.22 10.85
C GLU A 416 7.50 22.00 11.24
N PHE A 417 7.30 21.48 12.46
CA PHE A 417 7.97 20.28 12.94
C PHE A 417 7.53 19.02 12.18
N VAL A 418 6.22 18.85 11.96
CA VAL A 418 5.68 17.72 11.21
C VAL A 418 6.14 17.76 9.74
N ALA A 419 6.16 18.94 9.12
CA ALA A 419 6.68 19.13 7.78
C ALA A 419 8.17 18.80 7.70
N TRP A 420 8.96 19.17 8.72
CA TRP A 420 10.38 18.81 8.79
C TRP A 420 10.61 17.29 8.91
N ILE A 421 9.80 16.57 9.69
CA ILE A 421 9.89 15.10 9.76
C ILE A 421 9.55 14.49 8.40
N ALA A 422 8.48 14.95 7.74
CA ALA A 422 8.09 14.46 6.42
C ALA A 422 9.22 14.67 5.39
N ASP A 423 9.82 15.86 5.37
CA ASP A 423 10.96 16.22 4.52
C ASP A 423 12.24 15.40 4.85
N ALA A 424 12.47 15.09 6.13
CA ALA A 424 13.54 14.16 6.53
C ALA A 424 13.27 12.73 6.05
N CYS A 425 12.02 12.28 6.07
CA CYS A 425 11.62 10.97 5.56
C CYS A 425 11.76 10.91 4.03
N ASP A 426 11.39 11.97 3.30
CA ASP A 426 11.58 12.07 1.85
C ASP A 426 13.06 11.91 1.49
N ARG A 427 13.96 12.68 2.13
CA ARG A 427 15.41 12.54 1.91
C ARG A 427 15.95 11.15 2.22
N LEU A 428 15.47 10.53 3.29
CA LEU A 428 15.89 9.18 3.66
C LEU A 428 15.38 8.14 2.66
N ALA A 429 14.14 8.26 2.19
CA ALA A 429 13.59 7.40 1.15
C ALA A 429 14.38 7.53 -0.16
N ASP A 430 14.73 8.75 -0.57
CA ASP A 430 15.56 9.00 -1.76
C ASP A 430 16.96 8.40 -1.61
N ALA A 431 17.56 8.50 -0.42
CA ALA A 431 18.86 7.90 -0.13
C ALA A 431 18.82 6.36 -0.16
N ILE A 432 17.76 5.77 0.40
CA ILE A 432 17.52 4.32 0.36
C ILE A 432 17.33 3.86 -1.09
N HIS A 433 16.52 4.58 -1.88
CA HIS A 433 16.27 4.25 -3.27
C HIS A 433 17.54 4.36 -4.12
N SER A 434 18.32 5.43 -3.94
CA SER A 434 19.59 5.63 -4.64
C SER A 434 20.61 4.54 -4.30
N GLU A 435 20.70 4.14 -3.04
CA GLU A 435 21.57 3.04 -2.60
C GLU A 435 21.06 1.67 -3.07
N ALA A 436 19.75 1.46 -3.17
CA ALA A 436 19.20 0.23 -3.75
C ALA A 436 19.52 0.13 -5.25
N LEU A 437 19.39 1.23 -6.01
CA LEU A 437 19.73 1.29 -7.44
C LEU A 437 21.23 1.21 -7.73
N SER A 438 22.08 1.68 -6.81
CA SER A 438 23.53 1.61 -6.98
C SER A 438 24.07 0.18 -6.90
N ARG A 439 23.28 -0.73 -6.32
CA ARG A 439 23.65 -2.14 -6.18
C ARG A 439 23.39 -2.86 -7.50
N PRO A 440 24.41 -3.53 -8.08
CA PRO A 440 24.20 -4.32 -9.29
C PRO A 440 23.18 -5.43 -9.03
N ASP A 441 22.29 -5.67 -10.00
CA ASP A 441 21.35 -6.80 -10.02
C ASP A 441 22.13 -8.13 -9.95
N CYS A 442 22.39 -8.60 -8.73
CA CYS A 442 23.17 -9.81 -8.52
C CYS A 442 22.23 -11.02 -8.47
N ALA A 443 22.13 -11.71 -9.62
CA ALA A 443 21.49 -13.03 -9.69
C ALA A 443 22.27 -14.12 -8.93
N ASP A 444 23.52 -13.85 -8.52
CA ASP A 444 24.38 -14.78 -7.76
C ASP A 444 24.82 -14.15 -6.42
N ASP A 445 24.73 -14.95 -5.35
CA ASP A 445 25.01 -14.68 -3.93
C ASP A 445 25.42 -13.22 -3.59
N PRO A 446 24.48 -12.37 -3.15
CA PRO A 446 24.72 -10.96 -2.88
C PRO A 446 25.80 -10.71 -1.82
N ARG A 447 26.11 -11.71 -0.96
CA ARG A 447 27.20 -11.59 0.01
C ARG A 447 28.58 -11.72 -0.62
N LEU A 448 28.76 -12.64 -1.57
CA LEU A 448 30.03 -12.80 -2.28
C LEU A 448 30.34 -11.62 -3.20
N THR A 449 29.32 -11.05 -3.85
CA THR A 449 29.51 -9.85 -4.68
C THR A 449 29.77 -8.61 -3.83
N ARG A 450 29.11 -8.46 -2.67
CA ARG A 450 29.44 -7.39 -1.73
C ARG A 450 30.86 -7.53 -1.16
N LEU A 451 31.29 -8.74 -0.82
CA LEU A 451 32.66 -9.01 -0.40
C LEU A 451 33.67 -8.73 -1.51
N SER A 452 33.34 -8.98 -2.78
CA SER A 452 34.25 -8.70 -3.90
C SER A 452 34.38 -7.20 -4.20
N ILE A 453 33.30 -6.44 -4.07
CA ILE A 453 33.31 -4.97 -4.20
C ILE A 453 34.09 -4.33 -3.05
N LEU A 454 33.84 -4.77 -1.80
CA LEU A 454 34.58 -4.29 -0.62
C LEU A 454 36.06 -4.70 -0.67
N ALA A 455 36.37 -5.92 -1.09
CA ALA A 455 37.74 -6.39 -1.30
C ALA A 455 38.47 -5.47 -2.29
N ARG A 456 37.81 -5.11 -3.39
CA ARG A 456 38.40 -4.26 -4.43
C ARG A 456 38.68 -2.85 -3.89
N PHE A 457 37.73 -2.23 -3.20
CA PHE A 457 37.91 -0.89 -2.64
C PHE A 457 39.03 -0.83 -1.59
N ILE A 458 39.18 -1.90 -0.80
CA ILE A 458 40.20 -2.01 0.24
C ILE A 458 41.59 -2.32 -0.33
N VAL A 459 41.65 -3.10 -1.42
CA VAL A 459 42.89 -3.35 -2.18
C VAL A 459 43.36 -2.08 -2.89
N GLU A 460 42.44 -1.30 -3.46
CA GLU A 460 42.76 -0.08 -4.21
C GLU A 460 43.19 1.09 -3.29
N ASN A 461 42.69 1.17 -2.06
CA ASN A 461 43.04 2.25 -1.11
C ASN A 461 44.30 2.00 -0.25
N ASP A 462 44.85 0.78 -0.25
CA ASP A 462 46.05 0.38 0.52
C ASP A 462 46.03 0.71 2.03
N ASP A 463 44.86 0.91 2.63
CA ASP A 463 44.71 1.20 4.06
C ASP A 463 44.89 -0.09 4.90
N ALA A 464 45.87 -0.08 5.81
CA ALA A 464 46.20 -1.23 6.65
C ALA A 464 45.10 -1.60 7.67
N ASN A 465 44.36 -0.61 8.19
CA ASN A 465 43.29 -0.83 9.15
C ASN A 465 42.05 -1.41 8.48
N GLN A 466 41.70 -0.90 7.29
CA GLN A 466 40.58 -1.43 6.50
C GLN A 466 40.86 -2.85 6.02
N ARG A 467 42.10 -3.16 5.60
CA ARG A 467 42.52 -4.54 5.31
C ARG A 467 42.39 -5.47 6.52
N ALA A 468 42.79 -5.03 7.71
CA ALA A 468 42.69 -5.84 8.93
C ALA A 468 41.23 -6.07 9.37
N ALA A 469 40.34 -5.10 9.15
CA ALA A 469 38.89 -5.27 9.38
C ALA A 469 38.30 -6.26 8.37
N PHE A 470 38.60 -6.10 7.08
CA PHE A 470 38.12 -6.99 6.02
C PHE A 470 38.56 -8.45 6.18
N VAL A 471 39.82 -8.68 6.58
CA VAL A 471 40.31 -10.03 6.88
C VAL A 471 39.54 -10.66 8.06
N ARG A 472 39.17 -9.87 9.07
CA ARG A 472 38.37 -10.33 10.21
C ARG A 472 36.96 -10.73 9.76
N ASP A 473 36.34 -9.94 8.89
CA ASP A 473 35.01 -10.20 8.35
C ASP A 473 35.02 -11.44 7.44
N LEU A 474 36.03 -11.60 6.58
CA LEU A 474 36.26 -12.82 5.80
C LEU A 474 36.44 -14.07 6.68
N SER A 475 37.15 -13.93 7.81
CA SER A 475 37.37 -15.02 8.77
C SER A 475 36.11 -15.43 9.53
N ALA A 476 35.11 -14.55 9.61
CA ALA A 476 33.83 -14.84 10.24
C ALA A 476 32.84 -15.54 9.28
N VAL A 477 33.15 -15.56 7.98
CA VAL A 477 32.33 -16.15 6.92
C VAL A 477 32.83 -17.56 6.51
N ALA A 478 34.12 -17.86 6.75
CA ALA A 478 34.71 -19.19 6.61
C ALA A 478 34.47 -20.04 7.86
#